data_AF-A0A9N9JWI8-F1
#
_entry.id   AF-A0A9N9JWI8-F1
#
_cell.length_a   1.000
_cell.length_b   1.000
_cell.length_c   1.000
_cell.angle_alpha   90.00
_cell.angle_beta   90.00
_cell.angle_gamma   90.00
#
_symmetry.space_group_name_H-M   'P 1'
#
loop_
_entity.id
_entity.type
_entity.pdbx_description
1 polymer ?
#
loop_
_entity_poly.entity_id
_entity_poly.type
_entity_poly.pdbx_seq_one_letter_code
_entity_poly.pdbx_strand_id
1 'polypeptide(L)'
;MLTFEPMSLLPPLPGCFALKDMSDHLSSQQLSMKEQQRVQPMSALSIHPQKMLSTLHQDNSNLAATSKTIYNALDKIRHDYLQGRMPIQTLLDKLKEKNFEYDY
;
A
#
# COMPACT_ATOMS: atom_id res chain seq x y z
N MET A 1 -31.79 -58.94 -12.85
CA MET A 1 -30.81 -58.28 -11.96
C MET A 1 -30.41 -56.98 -12.62
N LEU A 2 -30.91 -55.85 -12.09
CA LEU A 2 -30.59 -54.51 -12.58
C LEU A 2 -29.35 -54.03 -11.84
N THR A 3 -28.23 -53.90 -12.55
CA THR A 3 -26.99 -53.32 -12.02
C THR A 3 -27.13 -51.80 -12.09
N PHE A 4 -27.35 -51.18 -10.93
CA PHE A 4 -27.20 -49.74 -10.75
C PHE A 4 -25.71 -49.42 -10.69
N GLU A 5 -25.18 -48.84 -11.77
CA GLU A 5 -23.87 -48.18 -11.75
C GLU A 5 -23.95 -46.94 -10.83
N PRO A 6 -23.08 -46.80 -9.82
CA PRO A 6 -23.07 -45.61 -8.98
C PRO A 6 -22.56 -44.41 -9.80
N MET A 7 -23.29 -43.31 -9.75
CA MET A 7 -22.90 -42.00 -10.31
C MET A 7 -21.47 -41.63 -9.88
N SER A 8 -20.50 -41.94 -10.74
CA SER A 8 -19.15 -41.41 -10.66
C SER A 8 -19.20 -39.91 -10.95
N LEU A 9 -18.65 -39.13 -10.02
CA LEU A 9 -18.52 -37.69 -10.02
C LEU A 9 -18.35 -37.09 -11.41
N LEU A 10 -19.28 -36.21 -11.79
CA LEU A 10 -19.05 -35.22 -12.84
C LEU A 10 -17.85 -34.34 -12.44
N PRO A 11 -16.89 -34.05 -13.33
CA PRO A 11 -15.86 -33.07 -13.03
C PRO A 11 -16.51 -31.68 -12.82
N PRO A 12 -16.01 -30.87 -11.88
CA PRO A 12 -16.54 -29.52 -11.68
C PRO A 12 -16.36 -28.70 -12.96
N LEU A 13 -17.42 -27.98 -13.35
CA LEU A 13 -17.43 -27.10 -14.52
C LEU A 13 -16.24 -26.12 -14.48
N PRO A 14 -15.52 -25.90 -15.61
CA PRO A 14 -14.43 -24.95 -15.67
C PRO A 14 -15.01 -23.54 -15.66
N GLY A 15 -15.04 -22.91 -14.49
CA GLY A 15 -15.58 -21.56 -14.35
C GLY A 15 -15.62 -21.05 -12.92
N CYS A 16 -15.67 -21.94 -11.94
CA CYS A 16 -15.47 -21.56 -10.55
C CYS A 16 -13.97 -21.52 -10.27
N PHE A 17 -13.31 -20.40 -10.64
CA PHE A 17 -12.02 -20.06 -10.06
C PHE A 17 -12.21 -20.09 -8.55
N ALA A 18 -11.70 -21.15 -7.92
CA ALA A 18 -11.52 -21.26 -6.50
C ALA A 18 -11.04 -19.91 -5.98
N LEU A 19 -11.65 -19.41 -4.89
CA LEU A 19 -11.28 -18.18 -4.19
C LEU A 19 -9.76 -18.06 -4.19
N LYS A 20 -9.25 -17.33 -5.19
CA LYS A 20 -7.82 -17.13 -5.38
C LYS A 20 -7.41 -16.37 -4.14
N ASP A 21 -6.55 -17.02 -3.38
CA ASP A 21 -5.95 -16.57 -2.14
C ASP A 21 -5.93 -15.05 -2.06
N MET A 22 -6.74 -14.48 -1.15
CA MET A 22 -6.90 -13.02 -1.01
C MET A 22 -5.57 -12.33 -0.62
N SER A 23 -4.54 -13.12 -0.30
CA SER A 23 -3.15 -12.70 -0.08
C SER A 23 -2.51 -12.03 -1.31
N ASP A 24 -2.97 -12.33 -2.52
CA ASP A 24 -2.46 -11.72 -3.76
C ASP A 24 -3.15 -10.40 -4.12
N HIS A 25 -4.21 -10.00 -3.39
CA HIS A 25 -4.93 -8.76 -3.69
C HIS A 25 -4.13 -7.53 -3.26
N LEU A 26 -4.08 -6.48 -4.09
CA LEU A 26 -3.34 -5.25 -3.78
C LEU A 26 -3.78 -4.57 -2.46
N SER A 27 -5.03 -4.79 -2.03
CA SER A 27 -5.54 -4.27 -0.76
C SER A 27 -5.02 -5.04 0.46
N SER A 28 -4.57 -6.29 0.31
CA SER A 28 -3.98 -7.10 1.39
C SER A 28 -2.46 -6.93 1.51
N GLN A 29 -1.79 -6.41 0.47
CA GLN A 29 -0.37 -5.98 0.52
C GLN A 29 -0.17 -4.62 1.22
N GLN A 30 -0.96 -4.32 2.26
CA GLN A 30 -0.74 -3.11 3.06
C GLN A 30 0.37 -3.35 4.08
N LEU A 31 1.19 -2.32 4.31
CA LEU A 31 2.16 -2.35 5.40
C LEU A 31 1.44 -2.49 6.74
N SER A 32 1.94 -3.38 7.58
CA SER A 32 1.49 -3.53 8.96
C SER A 32 1.75 -2.24 9.75
N MET A 33 1.03 -2.03 10.87
CA MET A 33 1.22 -0.87 11.74
C MET A 33 2.69 -0.69 12.18
N LYS A 34 3.39 -1.81 12.45
CA LYS A 34 4.82 -1.81 12.81
C LYS A 34 5.70 -1.29 11.66
N GLU A 35 5.38 -1.66 10.43
CA GLU A 35 6.12 -1.26 9.24
C GLU A 35 5.83 0.21 8.88
N GLN A 36 4.58 0.66 9.06
CA GLN A 36 4.21 2.06 8.92
C GLN A 36 4.98 2.96 9.91
N GLN A 37 5.12 2.52 11.16
CA GLN A 37 5.94 3.21 12.16
C GLN A 37 7.43 3.26 11.79
N ARG A 38 7.92 2.31 10.99
CA ARG A 38 9.28 2.36 10.45
C ARG A 38 9.41 3.30 9.25
N VAL A 39 8.40 3.36 8.38
CA VAL A 39 8.42 4.26 7.20
C VAL A 39 8.35 5.73 7.60
N GLN A 40 7.60 6.08 8.64
CA GLN A 40 7.46 7.48 9.09
C GLN A 40 8.81 8.20 9.34
N PRO A 41 9.72 7.70 10.19
CA PRO A 41 11.01 8.36 10.40
C PRO A 41 11.90 8.35 9.15
N MET A 42 11.85 7.30 8.33
CA MET A 42 12.58 7.27 7.05
C MET A 42 12.08 8.36 6.09
N SER A 43 10.77 8.64 6.10
CA SER A 43 10.15 9.69 5.30
C SER A 43 10.60 11.07 5.77
N ALA A 44 10.70 11.29 7.08
CA ALA A 44 11.22 12.54 7.64
C ALA A 44 12.69 12.79 7.24
N LEU A 45 13.48 11.73 7.12
CA LEU A 45 14.87 11.78 6.67
C LEU A 45 15.03 11.85 5.14
N SER A 46 13.93 11.99 4.38
CA SER A 46 13.94 12.04 2.91
C SER A 46 14.68 10.85 2.26
N ILE A 47 14.62 9.66 2.88
CA ILE A 47 15.24 8.45 2.33
C ILE A 47 14.51 8.03 1.05
N HIS A 48 15.26 7.56 0.05
CA HIS A 48 14.68 7.13 -1.21
C HIS A 48 13.74 5.91 -1.00
N PRO A 49 12.55 5.86 -1.65
CA PRO A 49 11.58 4.78 -1.46
C PRO A 49 12.13 3.37 -1.69
N GLN A 50 13.04 3.21 -2.66
CA GLN A 50 13.69 1.90 -2.89
C GLN A 50 14.58 1.48 -1.73
N LYS A 51 15.29 2.44 -1.09
CA LYS A 51 16.10 2.15 0.10
C LYS A 51 15.22 1.79 1.29
N MET A 52 14.07 2.47 1.45
CA MET A 52 13.06 2.11 2.46
C MET A 52 12.52 0.69 2.25
N LEU A 53 12.30 0.31 0.99
CA LEU A 53 11.87 -1.05 0.66
C LEU A 53 12.95 -2.06 1.05
N SER A 54 14.21 -1.82 0.68
CA SER A 54 15.32 -2.70 1.05
C SER A 54 15.49 -2.84 2.57
N THR A 55 15.37 -1.75 3.33
CA THR A 55 15.47 -1.80 4.80
C THR A 55 14.30 -2.57 5.42
N LEU A 56 13.08 -2.41 4.90
CA LEU A 56 11.93 -3.17 5.37
C LEU A 56 12.06 -4.68 5.10
N HIS A 57 12.57 -5.06 3.92
CA HIS A 57 12.86 -6.46 3.60
C HIS A 57 14.01 -7.03 4.43
N GLN A 58 15.00 -6.21 4.79
CA GLN A 58 16.07 -6.62 5.70
C GLN A 58 15.55 -6.87 7.13
N ASP A 59 14.63 -6.03 7.61
CA ASP A 59 13.98 -6.17 8.92
C ASP A 59 12.98 -7.34 8.95
N ASN A 60 12.30 -7.63 7.84
CA ASN A 60 11.32 -8.70 7.69
C ASN A 60 11.39 -9.31 6.29
N SER A 61 12.10 -10.43 6.16
CA SER A 61 12.32 -11.11 4.87
C SER A 61 11.05 -11.73 4.27
N ASN A 62 10.00 -11.91 5.07
CA ASN A 62 8.72 -12.49 4.62
C ASN A 62 7.69 -11.40 4.24
N LEU A 63 8.10 -10.14 4.22
CA LEU A 63 7.22 -9.02 3.93
C LEU A 63 6.85 -8.98 2.44
N ALA A 64 5.57 -9.10 2.12
CA ALA A 64 5.04 -8.92 0.77
C ALA A 64 4.89 -7.43 0.37
N ALA A 65 5.90 -6.59 0.67
CA ALA A 65 5.91 -5.18 0.30
C ALA A 65 6.54 -4.97 -1.09
N THR A 66 5.97 -4.06 -1.87
CA THR A 66 6.46 -3.63 -3.18
C THR A 66 6.68 -2.12 -3.18
N SER A 67 7.32 -1.57 -4.22
CA SER A 67 7.49 -0.11 -4.32
C SER A 67 6.17 0.65 -4.23
N LYS A 68 5.08 0.07 -4.75
CA LYS A 68 3.73 0.65 -4.68
C LYS A 68 3.24 0.79 -3.24
N THR A 69 3.54 -0.18 -2.37
CA THR A 69 3.13 -0.13 -0.96
C THR A 69 3.83 1.00 -0.22
N ILE A 70 5.11 1.26 -0.54
CA ILE A 70 5.87 2.39 0.00
C ILE A 70 5.28 3.72 -0.47
N TYR A 71 5.02 3.89 -1.78
CA TYR A 71 4.41 5.12 -2.28
C TYR A 71 3.03 5.39 -1.67
N ASN A 72 2.21 4.35 -1.52
CA ASN A 72 0.91 4.49 -0.86
C ASN A 72 1.05 4.88 0.62
N ALA A 73 2.05 4.33 1.33
CA ALA A 73 2.31 4.70 2.72
C ALA A 73 2.79 6.16 2.85
N LEU A 74 3.69 6.59 1.96
CA LEU A 74 4.15 7.98 1.91
C LEU A 74 3.02 8.94 1.56
N ASP A 75 2.11 8.54 0.67
CA ASP A 75 0.96 9.36 0.31
C ASP A 75 -0.03 9.49 1.47
N LYS A 76 -0.30 8.40 2.22
CA LYS A 76 -1.06 8.47 3.48
C LYS A 76 -0.42 9.42 4.48
N ILE A 77 0.89 9.30 4.72
CA ILE A 77 1.63 10.19 5.63
C ILE A 77 1.50 11.65 5.19
N ARG A 78 1.60 11.93 3.88
CA ARG A 78 1.41 13.27 3.33
C ARG A 78 -0.01 13.77 3.53
N HIS A 79 -1.01 12.95 3.24
CA HIS A 79 -2.41 13.30 3.41
C HIS A 79 -2.75 13.64 4.86
N ASP A 80 -2.25 12.83 5.80
CA ASP A 80 -2.40 13.04 7.23
C ASP A 80 -1.68 14.33 7.68
N TYR A 81 -0.45 14.57 7.20
CA TYR A 81 0.27 15.81 7.49
C TYR A 81 -0.46 17.06 6.97
N LEU A 82 -1.07 16.96 5.79
CA LEU A 82 -1.83 18.06 5.18
C LEU A 82 -3.26 18.18 5.73
N GLN A 83 -3.71 17.25 6.58
CA GLN A 83 -5.07 17.22 7.15
C GLN A 83 -6.14 17.33 6.04
N GLY A 84 -5.90 16.65 4.91
CA GLY A 84 -6.79 16.67 3.74
C GLY A 84 -6.72 17.95 2.87
N ARG A 85 -5.85 18.92 3.19
CA ARG A 85 -5.63 20.10 2.34
C ARG A 85 -4.77 19.76 1.13
N MET A 86 -4.93 20.53 0.06
CA MET A 86 -4.07 20.37 -1.12
C MET A 86 -2.66 20.89 -0.82
N PRO A 87 -1.59 20.21 -1.30
CA PRO A 87 -0.22 20.66 -1.09
C PRO A 87 0.02 22.12 -1.49
N ILE A 88 -0.59 22.56 -2.61
CA ILE A 88 -0.50 23.94 -3.09
C ILE A 88 -1.17 24.93 -2.14
N GLN A 89 -2.31 24.57 -1.54
CA GLN A 89 -3.00 25.42 -0.57
C GLN A 89 -2.15 25.57 0.69
N THR A 90 -1.63 24.47 1.23
CA THR A 90 -0.73 24.52 2.40
C THR A 90 0.54 25.31 2.12
N LEU A 91 1.08 25.24 0.90
CA LEU A 91 2.22 26.06 0.50
C LEU A 91 1.86 27.56 0.48
N LEU A 92 0.75 27.93 -0.15
CA LEU A 92 0.28 29.31 -0.22
C LEU A 92 -0.04 29.88 1.17
N ASP A 93 -0.68 29.10 2.04
CA ASP A 93 -0.94 29.47 3.44
C ASP A 93 0.37 29.81 4.17
N LYS A 94 1.39 28.96 4.02
CA LYS A 94 2.72 29.17 4.63
C LYS A 94 3.43 30.39 4.05
N LEU A 95 3.35 30.62 2.75
CA LEU A 95 3.96 31.79 2.11
C LEU A 95 3.29 33.09 2.58
N LYS A 96 1.95 33.08 2.68
CA LYS A 96 1.16 34.20 3.20
C LYS A 96 1.49 34.49 4.66
N GLU A 97 1.63 33.47 5.50
CA GLU A 97 2.06 33.62 6.90
C GLU A 97 3.43 34.28 7.02
N LYS A 98 4.33 34.01 6.06
CA LYS A 98 5.69 34.58 6.02
C LYS A 98 5.77 35.93 5.31
N ASN A 99 4.63 36.54 4.95
CA ASN A 99 4.56 37.80 4.20
C ASN A 99 5.41 37.79 2.92
N PHE A 100 5.49 36.64 2.23
CA PHE A 100 6.08 36.63 0.90
C PHE A 100 5.15 37.36 -0.06
N GLU A 101 5.63 38.46 -0.61
CA GLU A 101 4.98 39.23 -1.65
C GLU A 101 5.60 38.87 -3.00
N TYR A 102 4.77 38.70 -4.02
CA TYR A 102 5.24 38.40 -5.38
C TYR A 102 5.48 39.72 -6.11
N ASP A 103 6.73 40.00 -6.45
CA ASP A 103 7.11 41.14 -7.29
C ASP A 103 7.04 40.71 -8.76
N TYR A 104 6.37 41.51 -9.61
CA TYR A 104 6.06 41.19 -11.01
C TYR A 104 7.10 41.74 -11.99
#